data_AF-A0A447ULD4-F1
#
_entry.id   AF-A0A447ULD4-F1
#
_cell.length_a   1.000
_cell.length_b   1.000
_cell.length_c   1.000
_cell.angle_alpha   90.00
_cell.angle_beta   90.00
_cell.angle_gamma   90.00
#
_symmetry.space_group_name_H-M   'P 1'
#
loop_
_entity.id
_entity.type
_entity.pdbx_description
1 polymer ?
#
loop_
_entity_poly.entity_id
_entity_poly.type
_entity_poly.pdbx_seq_one_letter_code
_entity_poly.pdbx_strand_id
1 'polypeptide(L)'
;MDDVLSKPLSVPALTAMIKKYWDTRNEEESTVTSEESSKSQALLDIPMLEQYIELVGPKLITDGLAVFEKMMPGYLSILESNLTARDTKGVVEEGHKIKGAAGSVGLRHLQQLGQQIQSPDLPAWEDNVGEWVEEMKQEWQHDVAVLKAWVANAEKK
;
A
#
# COMPACT_ATOMS: atom_id res chain seq x y z
N MET A 1 -30.73 -13.66 -49.72
CA MET A 1 -31.94 -13.77 -48.90
C MET A 1 -31.54 -14.39 -47.59
N ASP A 2 -31.50 -13.53 -46.58
CA ASP A 2 -31.87 -13.77 -45.18
C ASP A 2 -31.38 -15.06 -44.48
N ASP A 3 -30.42 -14.80 -43.59
CA ASP A 3 -30.57 -14.97 -42.14
C ASP A 3 -29.94 -16.20 -41.47
N VAL A 4 -29.50 -15.92 -40.24
CA VAL A 4 -28.99 -16.82 -39.20
C VAL A 4 -27.52 -17.20 -39.28
N LEU A 5 -26.69 -16.34 -38.68
CA LEU A 5 -25.83 -16.78 -37.58
C LEU A 5 -25.95 -15.78 -36.43
N SER A 6 -27.08 -15.90 -35.73
CA SER A 6 -27.23 -15.48 -34.36
C SER A 6 -26.19 -16.16 -33.49
N LYS A 7 -25.25 -15.37 -32.95
CA LYS A 7 -24.59 -15.52 -31.65
C LYS A 7 -23.66 -14.32 -31.45
N PRO A 8 -23.68 -13.63 -30.30
CA PRO A 8 -22.74 -12.55 -30.06
C PRO A 8 -21.32 -13.13 -30.08
N LEU A 9 -20.37 -12.42 -30.68
CA LEU A 9 -18.94 -12.68 -30.53
C LEU A 9 -18.67 -12.86 -29.04
N SER A 10 -18.50 -14.10 -28.60
CA SER A 10 -18.34 -14.38 -27.19
C SER A 10 -17.10 -13.64 -26.72
N VAL A 11 -17.23 -12.82 -25.68
CA VAL A 11 -16.11 -12.10 -25.05
C VAL A 11 -14.90 -13.02 -24.82
N PRO A 12 -15.04 -14.31 -24.45
CA PRO A 12 -13.91 -15.24 -24.36
C PRO A 12 -13.09 -15.39 -25.66
N ALA A 13 -13.72 -15.34 -26.83
CA ALA A 13 -13.05 -15.46 -28.13
C ALA A 13 -12.25 -14.20 -28.48
N LEU A 14 -12.75 -13.01 -28.11
CA LEU A 14 -12.02 -11.75 -28.23
C LEU A 14 -10.85 -11.70 -27.25
N THR A 15 -11.06 -12.12 -25.99
CA THR A 15 -9.99 -12.19 -24.98
C THR A 15 -8.88 -13.16 -25.40
N ALA A 16 -9.23 -14.31 -25.97
CA ALA A 16 -8.25 -15.27 -26.47
C ALA A 16 -7.45 -14.73 -27.67
N MET A 17 -8.09 -13.97 -28.57
CA MET A 17 -7.39 -13.31 -29.68
C MET A 17 -6.47 -12.20 -29.20
N ILE A 18 -6.92 -11.33 -28.28
CA ILE A 18 -6.11 -10.25 -27.71
C ILE A 18 -4.91 -10.83 -26.97
N LYS A 19 -5.12 -11.88 -26.15
CA LYS A 19 -4.04 -12.56 -25.43
C LYS A 19 -3.01 -13.18 -26.39
N LYS A 20 -3.45 -13.79 -27.49
CA LYS A 20 -2.56 -14.38 -28.50
C LYS A 20 -1.67 -13.33 -29.20
N TYR A 21 -2.17 -12.11 -29.42
CA TYR A 21 -1.38 -11.03 -30.03
C TYR A 21 -0.54 -10.25 -29.01
N TRP A 22 -0.93 -10.22 -27.74
CA TRP A 22 -0.20 -9.56 -26.65
C TRP A 22 0.96 -10.43 -26.12
N ASP A 23 0.79 -11.75 -26.06
CA ASP A 23 1.82 -12.69 -25.59
C ASP A 23 2.95 -12.94 -26.61
N THR A 24 2.83 -12.47 -27.85
CA THR A 24 3.86 -12.71 -28.90
C THR A 24 4.68 -11.45 -29.23
N ARG A 25 4.67 -10.42 -28.38
CA ARG A 25 5.23 -9.11 -28.75
C ARG A 25 5.95 -8.36 -27.63
N ASN A 26 6.80 -9.06 -26.86
CA ASN A 26 8.01 -8.50 -26.23
C ASN A 26 8.79 -9.57 -25.47
N GLU A 27 9.67 -10.30 -26.17
CA GLU A 27 10.71 -11.11 -25.50
C GLU A 27 12.03 -10.36 -25.30
N GLU A 28 12.16 -9.12 -25.75
CA GLU A 28 13.37 -8.33 -25.54
C GLU A 28 12.95 -6.89 -25.23
N GLU A 29 13.29 -6.39 -24.03
CA GLU A 29 13.17 -4.98 -23.60
C GLU A 29 11.85 -4.53 -22.90
N SER A 30 11.48 -5.11 -21.74
CA SER A 30 10.66 -4.44 -20.68
C SER A 30 10.37 -5.36 -19.47
N THR A 31 11.39 -5.75 -18.71
CA THR A 31 11.20 -6.55 -17.47
C THR A 31 11.33 -5.76 -16.18
N VAL A 32 11.73 -4.47 -16.23
CA VAL A 32 12.00 -3.68 -15.01
C VAL A 32 10.75 -2.94 -14.50
N THR A 33 9.83 -2.52 -15.38
CA THR A 33 8.73 -1.60 -15.01
C THR A 33 7.51 -2.28 -14.37
N SER A 34 7.22 -3.53 -14.72
CA SER A 34 6.01 -4.25 -14.28
C SER A 34 6.10 -4.77 -12.85
N GLU A 35 7.28 -5.18 -12.38
CA GLU A 35 7.51 -5.65 -11.02
C GLU A 35 7.58 -4.51 -9.99
N GLU A 36 8.19 -3.38 -10.33
CA GLU A 36 8.25 -2.20 -9.43
C GLU A 36 6.88 -1.55 -9.24
N SER A 37 6.07 -1.50 -10.29
CA SER A 37 4.70 -0.99 -10.23
C SER A 37 3.80 -1.86 -9.35
N SER A 38 3.97 -3.18 -9.37
CA SER A 38 3.16 -4.10 -8.56
C SER A 38 3.57 -4.09 -7.08
N LYS A 39 4.88 -3.96 -6.78
CA LYS A 39 5.36 -3.75 -5.39
C LYS A 39 4.88 -2.42 -4.80
N SER A 40 4.91 -1.35 -5.58
CA SER A 40 4.42 -0.03 -5.13
C SER A 40 2.91 -0.04 -4.83
N GLN A 41 2.12 -0.80 -5.59
CA GLN A 41 0.67 -0.94 -5.35
C GLN A 41 0.32 -1.68 -4.05
N ALA A 42 1.21 -2.56 -3.58
CA ALA A 42 1.05 -3.25 -2.31
C ALA A 42 1.34 -2.31 -1.13
N LEU A 43 2.39 -1.50 -1.23
CA LEU A 43 2.85 -0.62 -0.15
C LEU A 43 2.07 0.70 -0.06
N LEU A 44 1.60 1.23 -1.20
CA LEU A 44 1.02 2.56 -1.30
C LEU A 44 -0.45 2.53 -1.74
N ASP A 45 -1.21 3.52 -1.28
CA ASP A 45 -2.54 3.79 -1.80
C ASP A 45 -2.48 4.65 -3.07
N ILE A 46 -2.11 4.01 -4.19
CA ILE A 46 -1.93 4.70 -5.48
C ILE A 46 -3.17 5.52 -5.89
N PRO A 47 -4.42 4.97 -5.86
CA PRO A 47 -5.59 5.77 -6.22
C PRO A 47 -5.78 7.01 -5.36
N MET A 48 -5.58 6.91 -4.04
CA MET A 48 -5.69 8.04 -3.14
C MET A 48 -4.60 9.09 -3.40
N LEU A 49 -3.36 8.65 -3.61
CA LEU A 49 -2.22 9.53 -3.87
C LEU A 49 -2.35 10.27 -5.20
N GLU A 50 -2.77 9.58 -6.27
CA GLU A 50 -3.04 10.20 -7.58
C GLU A 50 -4.11 11.28 -7.45
N GLN A 51 -5.23 10.96 -6.80
CA GLN A 51 -6.31 11.92 -6.56
C GLN A 51 -5.84 13.12 -5.70
N TYR A 52 -4.99 12.89 -4.70
CA TYR A 52 -4.42 13.97 -3.90
C TYR A 52 -3.52 14.89 -4.73
N ILE A 53 -2.64 14.35 -5.56
CA ILE A 53 -1.78 15.14 -6.44
C ILE A 53 -2.61 15.99 -7.39
N GLU A 54 -3.67 15.43 -7.98
CA GLU A 54 -4.56 16.16 -8.90
C GLU A 54 -5.29 17.32 -8.22
N LEU A 55 -5.73 17.14 -6.97
CA LEU A 55 -6.55 18.13 -6.27
C LEU A 55 -5.75 19.23 -5.56
N VAL A 56 -4.63 18.87 -4.94
CA VAL A 56 -3.86 19.78 -4.05
C VAL A 56 -2.37 19.85 -4.36
N GLY A 57 -1.88 18.99 -5.25
CA GLY A 57 -0.47 18.89 -5.61
C GLY A 57 0.36 18.03 -4.64
N PRO A 58 1.60 17.70 -5.04
CA PRO A 58 2.49 16.77 -4.31
C PRO A 58 3.02 17.33 -3.00
N LYS A 59 2.98 18.65 -2.82
CA LYS A 59 3.53 19.32 -1.62
C LYS A 59 2.84 18.87 -0.33
N LEU A 60 1.52 18.65 -0.35
CA LEU A 60 0.82 18.22 0.86
C LEU A 60 1.25 16.82 1.32
N ILE A 61 1.50 15.92 0.35
CA ILE A 61 1.98 14.56 0.63
C ILE A 61 3.38 14.62 1.23
N THR A 62 4.29 15.40 0.63
CA THR A 62 5.67 15.53 1.11
C THR A 62 5.76 16.20 2.49
N ASP A 63 4.99 17.27 2.73
CA ASP A 63 4.92 17.93 4.04
C ASP A 63 4.33 16.97 5.10
N GLY A 64 3.25 16.26 4.77
CA GLY A 64 2.64 15.25 5.65
C GLY A 64 3.59 14.09 5.97
N LEU A 65 4.31 13.60 4.97
CA LEU A 65 5.30 12.52 5.11
C LEU A 65 6.47 12.95 6.02
N ALA A 66 6.93 14.20 5.90
CA ALA A 66 7.98 14.73 6.77
C ALA A 66 7.55 14.78 8.25
N VAL A 67 6.28 15.12 8.52
CA VAL A 67 5.73 15.05 9.88
C VAL A 67 5.64 13.59 10.34
N PHE A 68 5.17 12.69 9.48
CA PHE A 68 5.10 11.25 9.78
C PHE A 68 6.46 10.68 10.19
N GLU A 69 7.51 10.94 9.40
CA GLU A 69 8.89 10.47 9.68
C GLU A 69 9.42 10.96 11.02
N LYS A 70 9.11 12.20 11.41
CA LYS A 70 9.52 12.77 12.69
C LYS A 70 8.80 12.10 13.88
N MET A 71 7.54 11.73 13.69
CA MET A 71 6.68 11.18 14.75
C MET A 71 6.84 9.67 14.91
N MET A 72 7.09 8.94 13.82
CA MET A 72 7.09 7.47 13.80
C MET A 72 8.03 6.82 14.83
N PRO A 73 9.27 7.29 15.05
CA PRO A 73 10.13 6.73 16.09
C PRO A 73 9.52 6.83 17.50
N GLY A 74 8.78 7.92 17.77
CA GLY A 74 8.07 8.11 19.03
C GLY A 74 6.90 7.14 19.19
N TYR A 75 6.11 6.96 18.12
CA TYR A 75 5.02 5.99 18.11
C TYR A 75 5.52 4.56 18.35
N LEU A 76 6.58 4.14 17.65
CA LEU A 76 7.20 2.83 17.83
C LEU A 76 7.70 2.62 19.26
N SER A 77 8.36 3.62 19.84
CA SER A 77 8.87 3.52 21.22
C SER A 77 7.74 3.32 22.24
N ILE A 78 6.60 4.00 22.08
CA ILE A 78 5.43 3.83 22.95
C ILE A 78 4.81 2.43 22.72
N LEU A 79 4.68 2.02 21.46
CA LEU A 79 4.11 0.74 21.09
C LEU A 79 4.91 -0.44 21.66
N GLU A 80 6.24 -0.42 21.52
CA GLU A 80 7.16 -1.41 22.09
C GLU A 80 7.09 -1.45 23.63
N SER A 81 6.99 -0.27 24.26
CA SER A 81 6.82 -0.16 25.71
C SER A 81 5.52 -0.82 26.18
N ASN A 82 4.41 -0.52 25.50
CA ASN A 82 3.11 -1.10 25.83
C ASN A 82 3.09 -2.61 25.62
N LEU A 83 3.73 -3.10 24.54
CA LEU A 83 3.87 -4.52 24.26
C LEU A 83 4.68 -5.23 25.36
N THR A 84 5.80 -4.64 25.78
CA THR A 84 6.64 -5.16 26.87
C THR A 84 5.88 -5.20 28.21
N ALA A 85 5.07 -4.17 28.48
CA ALA A 85 4.23 -4.09 29.67
C ALA A 85 2.98 -5.00 29.61
N ARG A 86 2.73 -5.67 28.47
CA ARG A 86 1.48 -6.40 28.18
C ARG A 86 0.22 -5.53 28.35
N ASP A 87 0.34 -4.24 28.06
CA ASP A 87 -0.78 -3.32 28.06
C ASP A 87 -1.51 -3.36 26.71
N THR A 88 -2.44 -4.31 26.59
CA THR A 88 -3.27 -4.47 25.38
C THR A 88 -3.99 -3.18 25.00
N LYS A 89 -4.49 -2.42 25.98
CA LYS A 89 -5.20 -1.17 25.70
C LYS A 89 -4.25 -0.13 25.10
N GLY A 90 -3.08 0.04 25.70
CA GLY A 90 -2.04 0.93 25.19
C GLY A 90 -1.56 0.54 23.79
N VAL A 91 -1.41 -0.77 23.50
CA VAL A 91 -1.05 -1.27 22.17
C VAL A 91 -2.13 -0.90 21.14
N VAL A 92 -3.40 -1.10 21.48
CA VAL A 92 -4.52 -0.79 20.59
C VAL A 92 -4.63 0.70 20.29
N GLU A 93 -4.51 1.54 21.32
CA GLU A 93 -4.54 3.01 21.18
C GLU A 93 -3.39 3.52 20.31
N GLU A 94 -2.18 2.97 20.48
CA GLU A 94 -1.03 3.38 19.70
C GLU A 94 -1.10 2.89 18.25
N GLY A 95 -1.56 1.64 18.04
CA GLY A 95 -1.86 1.12 16.70
C GLY A 95 -2.89 1.97 15.94
N HIS A 96 -3.91 2.49 16.63
CA HIS A 96 -4.89 3.41 16.05
C HIS A 96 -4.26 4.71 15.55
N LYS A 97 -3.37 5.32 16.34
CA LYS A 97 -2.65 6.55 15.96
C LYS A 97 -1.79 6.32 14.73
N ILE A 98 -1.01 5.23 14.73
CA ILE A 98 -0.13 4.90 13.60
C ILE A 98 -0.95 4.62 12.34
N LYS A 99 -2.03 3.85 12.44
CA LYS A 99 -2.96 3.60 11.33
C LYS A 99 -3.47 4.91 10.73
N GLY A 100 -3.95 5.83 11.57
CA GLY A 100 -4.46 7.13 11.12
C GLY A 100 -3.39 7.96 10.43
N ALA A 101 -2.20 8.04 11.03
CA ALA A 101 -1.08 8.79 10.48
C ALA A 101 -0.61 8.21 9.13
N ALA A 102 -0.38 6.90 9.05
CA ALA A 102 0.04 6.21 7.82
C ALA A 102 -1.00 6.33 6.70
N GLY A 103 -2.28 6.14 7.03
CA GLY A 103 -3.38 6.27 6.07
C GLY A 103 -3.52 7.69 5.51
N SER A 104 -3.23 8.72 6.30
CA SER A 104 -3.32 10.13 5.86
C SER A 104 -2.28 10.51 4.80
N VAL A 105 -1.17 9.78 4.72
CA VAL A 105 -0.08 10.01 3.76
C VAL A 105 0.00 8.92 2.67
N GLY A 106 -0.96 7.99 2.64
CA GLY A 106 -1.04 6.96 1.61
C GLY A 106 -0.11 5.75 1.80
N LEU A 107 0.46 5.55 3.00
CA LEU A 107 1.26 4.37 3.35
C LEU A 107 0.33 3.20 3.70
N ARG A 108 -0.17 2.50 2.67
CA ARG A 108 -1.18 1.44 2.79
C ARG A 108 -0.69 0.27 3.64
N HIS A 109 0.53 -0.18 3.45
CA HIS A 109 1.06 -1.33 4.18
C HIS A 109 1.15 -1.04 5.69
N LEU A 110 1.77 0.08 6.10
CA LEU A 110 1.79 0.49 7.51
C LEU A 110 0.39 0.75 8.09
N GLN A 111 -0.55 1.26 7.28
CA GLN A 111 -1.94 1.41 7.70
C GLN A 111 -2.59 0.04 8.00
N GLN A 112 -2.29 -1.00 7.22
CA GLN A 112 -2.78 -2.36 7.44
C GLN A 112 -2.18 -2.99 8.70
N LEU A 113 -0.87 -2.84 8.91
CA LEU A 113 -0.23 -3.28 10.16
C LEU A 113 -0.85 -2.57 11.37
N GLY A 114 -1.04 -1.24 11.28
CA GLY A 114 -1.73 -0.48 12.32
C GLY A 114 -3.15 -0.99 12.58
N GLN A 115 -3.90 -1.38 11.54
CA GLN A 115 -5.21 -2.01 11.66
C GLN A 115 -5.14 -3.35 12.41
N GLN A 116 -4.20 -4.23 12.08
CA GLN A 116 -4.04 -5.53 12.75
C GLN A 116 -3.68 -5.34 14.23
N ILE A 117 -2.71 -4.47 14.52
CA ILE A 117 -2.27 -4.12 15.88
C ILE A 117 -3.43 -3.57 16.72
N GLN A 118 -4.31 -2.74 16.16
CA GLN A 118 -5.45 -2.19 16.93
C GLN A 118 -6.66 -3.13 17.06
N SER A 119 -6.62 -4.37 16.55
CA SER A 119 -7.78 -5.27 16.48
C SER A 119 -7.61 -6.50 17.39
N PRO A 120 -7.72 -6.35 18.73
CA PRO A 120 -7.44 -7.43 19.68
C PRO A 120 -8.45 -8.59 19.59
N ASP A 121 -9.54 -8.41 18.86
CA ASP A 121 -10.55 -9.41 18.56
C ASP A 121 -10.16 -10.36 17.40
N LEU A 122 -9.06 -10.09 16.70
CA LEU A 122 -8.56 -11.00 15.66
C LEU A 122 -8.15 -12.36 16.26
N PRO A 123 -8.43 -13.48 15.56
CA PRO A 123 -7.93 -14.79 15.97
C PRO A 123 -6.41 -14.78 16.09
N ALA A 124 -5.89 -15.38 17.17
CA ALA A 124 -4.45 -15.43 17.48
C ALA A 124 -3.76 -14.05 17.52
N TRP A 125 -4.50 -12.98 17.81
CA TRP A 125 -3.91 -11.64 17.93
C TRP A 125 -2.77 -11.58 18.94
N GLU A 126 -2.93 -12.22 20.10
CA GLU A 126 -1.91 -12.26 21.16
C GLU A 126 -0.61 -12.92 20.70
N ASP A 127 -0.70 -13.91 19.80
CA ASP A 127 0.45 -14.62 19.25
C ASP A 127 1.14 -13.80 18.14
N ASN A 128 0.38 -13.02 17.37
CA ASN A 128 0.87 -12.34 16.17
C ASN A 128 1.24 -10.86 16.37
N VAL A 129 0.71 -10.20 17.40
CA VAL A 129 0.88 -8.74 17.56
C VAL A 129 2.35 -8.33 17.67
N GLY A 130 3.19 -9.16 18.29
CA GLY A 130 4.62 -8.91 18.36
C GLY A 130 5.29 -8.93 16.98
N GLU A 131 4.87 -9.84 16.10
CA GLU A 131 5.40 -9.93 14.73
C GLU A 131 5.01 -8.72 13.89
N TRP A 132 3.75 -8.27 13.98
CA TRP A 132 3.31 -7.06 13.25
C TRP A 132 4.02 -5.79 13.73
N VAL A 133 4.31 -5.68 15.04
CA VAL A 133 5.08 -4.56 15.59
C VAL A 133 6.52 -4.59 15.08
N GLU A 134 7.14 -5.77 15.03
CA GLU A 134 8.51 -5.92 14.52
C GLU A 134 8.59 -5.65 13.00
N GLU A 135 7.63 -6.15 12.22
CA GLU A 135 7.50 -5.85 10.79
C GLU A 135 7.37 -4.35 10.57
N MET A 136 6.47 -3.68 11.31
CA MET A 136 6.31 -2.22 11.23
C MET A 136 7.61 -1.47 11.50
N LYS A 137 8.38 -1.92 12.50
CA LYS A 137 9.66 -1.32 12.87
C LYS A 137 10.74 -1.51 11.80
N GLN A 138 10.76 -2.66 11.13
CA GLN A 138 11.73 -2.98 10.08
C GLN A 138 11.40 -2.27 8.75
N GLU A 139 10.13 -2.20 8.40
CA GLU A 139 9.71 -1.82 7.04
C GLU A 139 9.31 -0.34 6.89
N TRP A 140 8.98 0.39 7.97
CA TRP A 140 8.43 1.75 7.81
C TRP A 140 9.33 2.72 7.03
N GLN A 141 10.66 2.61 7.18
CA GLN A 141 11.60 3.45 6.45
C GLN A 141 11.63 3.10 4.96
N HIS A 142 11.47 1.81 4.63
CA HIS A 142 11.37 1.34 3.26
C HIS A 142 10.11 1.87 2.59
N ASP A 143 8.95 1.71 3.23
CA ASP A 143 7.67 2.21 2.74
C ASP A 143 7.70 3.73 2.48
N VAL A 144 8.29 4.50 3.41
CA VAL A 144 8.51 5.94 3.25
C VAL A 144 9.41 6.25 2.04
N ALA A 145 10.50 5.49 1.85
CA ALA A 145 11.40 5.68 0.72
C ALA A 145 10.71 5.38 -0.61
N VAL A 146 9.88 4.34 -0.66
CA VAL A 146 9.07 3.99 -1.83
C VAL A 146 8.08 5.12 -2.15
N LEU A 147 7.39 5.67 -1.15
CA LEU A 147 6.49 6.81 -1.35
C LEU A 147 7.24 8.05 -1.89
N LYS A 148 8.39 8.39 -1.32
CA LYS A 148 9.22 9.51 -1.81
C LYS A 148 9.62 9.33 -3.27
N ALA A 149 10.08 8.13 -3.64
CA ALA A 149 10.45 7.81 -5.01
C ALA A 149 9.24 7.89 -5.96
N TRP A 150 8.08 7.42 -5.51
CA TRP A 150 6.84 7.48 -6.28
C TRP A 150 6.40 8.92 -6.54
N VAL A 151 6.35 9.78 -5.52
CA VAL A 151 5.98 11.20 -5.66
C VAL A 151 6.96 11.93 -6.60
N ALA A 152 8.26 11.71 -6.46
CA ALA A 152 9.27 12.33 -7.32
C ALA A 152 9.16 11.90 -8.80
N ASN A 153 8.61 10.72 -9.07
CA ASN A 153 8.34 10.26 -10.43
C ASN A 153 7.00 10.80 -10.96
N ALA A 154 6.01 10.97 -10.08
CA ALA A 154 4.73 11.59 -10.44
C ALA A 154 4.88 13.07 -10.81
N GLU A 155 5.80 13.80 -10.16
CA GLU A 155 6.11 15.21 -10.47
C GLU A 155 6.75 15.43 -11.86
N LYS A 156 7.33 14.38 -12.45
CA LYS A 156 8.00 14.45 -13.76
C LYS A 156 7.06 14.21 -14.95
N LYS A 157 5.84 13.75 -14.68
CA LYS A 157 4.81 13.49 -15.70
C LYS A 157 3.98 14.75 -15.95
#